data_AF-A0AB34J132-F1
#
_entry.id   AF-A0AB34J132-F1
#
_cell.length_a   1.000
_cell.length_b   1.000
_cell.length_c   1.000
_cell.angle_alpha   90.00
_cell.angle_beta   90.00
_cell.angle_gamma   90.00
#
_symmetry.space_group_name_H-M   'P 1'
#
loop_
_entity.id
_entity.type
_entity.pdbx_description
1 polymer ?
#
loop_
_entity_poly.entity_id
_entity_poly.type
_entity_poly.pdbx_seq_one_letter_code
_entity_poly.pdbx_strand_id
1 'polypeptide(L)'
;MGDRGKRPRPEETGRPEAHGPRGSVWGRLGGNHPPPPPPGGGYRGGGPHGGSKRQQRDGGGPTPPGEQLDDEGYLWFDARSGVCTYFQDRRRKWPFTTNAAGKEHLLALVAANAALRKRNASLLEAAGEPRRVVAEGERLYVEKPTLRGEQNVTWSFDEYGHPGLQLYYLKLKSWQRFTETYALLERAHRRGLFDAPPPTGRPLRVVALGGGPGYELLAAQRFFGGLAGVERVELINTDIQPTWRSYSEALGFRFEVHDISKGALERTCGLPLDEIDYVIVSYVCIYVAKQRGNPAHEAVCDEFHRMLRSGVRAILVSERSEETVACDMMEERGVVVERLIEQSLGKDERQSLFLSESAAVLPRPRPSREEDERELTFTNVPFEEHKIKRGGAAGAGGSQTKWYS
;
A
#
# COMPACT_ATOMS: atom_id res chain seq x y z
N MET A 1 13.90 -43.95 51.21
CA MET A 1 12.82 -44.46 52.09
C MET A 1 11.64 -43.53 51.87
N GLY A 2 10.69 -43.84 50.97
CA GLY A 2 9.50 -44.67 51.23
C GLY A 2 8.49 -43.82 52.01
N ASP A 3 7.38 -43.31 51.46
CA ASP A 3 6.14 -44.07 51.20
C ASP A 3 5.16 -43.21 50.36
N ARG A 4 4.89 -43.50 49.09
CA ARG A 4 3.67 -44.10 48.49
C ARG A 4 2.30 -43.89 49.16
N GLY A 5 1.38 -43.32 48.37
CA GLY A 5 -0.04 -43.73 48.26
C GLY A 5 -1.03 -42.57 48.39
N LYS A 6 -2.12 -42.44 47.63
CA LYS A 6 -2.73 -43.18 46.51
C LYS A 6 -3.73 -42.19 45.84
N ARG A 7 -3.86 -42.25 44.52
CA ARG A 7 -4.95 -41.62 43.74
C ARG A 7 -6.28 -42.32 43.98
N PRO A 8 -7.39 -41.67 43.62
CA PRO A 8 -8.45 -42.36 42.89
C PRO A 8 -8.81 -41.67 41.55
N ARG A 9 -9.01 -42.52 40.55
CA ARG A 9 -9.79 -42.42 39.30
C ARG A 9 -10.20 -43.87 39.00
N PRO A 10 -11.11 -44.17 38.05
CA PRO A 10 -12.23 -43.41 37.47
C PRO A 10 -13.54 -44.25 37.51
N GLU A 11 -14.69 -43.71 37.11
CA GLU A 11 -15.71 -44.52 36.43
C GLU A 11 -16.35 -43.70 35.29
N GLU A 12 -16.18 -44.23 34.08
CA GLU A 12 -16.96 -43.92 32.88
C GLU A 12 -18.34 -44.58 32.99
N THR A 13 -19.35 -44.03 32.32
CA THR A 13 -20.24 -44.78 31.40
C THR A 13 -21.31 -43.86 30.78
N GLY A 14 -21.52 -44.03 29.46
CA GLY A 14 -22.83 -43.82 28.83
C GLY A 14 -23.08 -42.58 27.97
N ARG A 15 -22.86 -42.68 26.65
CA ARG A 15 -23.76 -42.14 25.60
C ARG A 15 -24.83 -43.22 25.27
N PRO A 16 -25.92 -43.02 24.49
CA PRO A 16 -26.31 -41.90 23.60
C PRO A 16 -27.83 -41.52 23.68
N GLU A 17 -28.34 -40.84 22.63
CA GLU A 17 -29.75 -40.52 22.26
C GLU A 17 -30.25 -39.11 22.69
N ALA A 18 -30.43 -38.13 21.78
CA ALA A 18 -31.38 -38.00 20.68
C ALA A 18 -32.82 -37.70 21.13
N HIS A 19 -33.18 -36.43 21.27
CA HIS A 19 -34.54 -35.89 21.09
C HIS A 19 -34.48 -34.35 20.90
N GLY A 20 -34.99 -33.83 19.78
CA GLY A 20 -35.59 -32.48 19.75
C GLY A 20 -36.99 -32.51 20.42
N PRO A 21 -37.89 -31.51 20.28
CA PRO A 21 -37.85 -30.28 19.46
C PRO A 21 -38.37 -29.01 20.21
N ARG A 22 -38.65 -27.94 19.43
CA ARG A 22 -39.45 -26.70 19.69
C ARG A 22 -38.61 -25.49 20.14
N GLY A 23 -38.72 -24.28 19.56
CA GLY A 23 -39.60 -23.75 18.52
C GLY A 23 -40.22 -22.41 18.95
N SER A 24 -39.88 -21.32 18.23
CA SER A 24 -40.69 -20.11 17.96
C SER A 24 -39.83 -19.15 17.12
N VAL A 25 -40.08 -18.84 15.84
CA VAL A 25 -41.25 -18.30 15.11
C VAL A 25 -41.51 -16.82 15.41
N TRP A 26 -40.99 -15.97 14.51
CA TRP A 26 -41.59 -14.75 13.95
C TRP A 26 -40.92 -14.57 12.58
N GLY A 27 -41.53 -14.42 11.41
CA GLY A 27 -42.92 -14.28 10.98
C GLY A 27 -42.85 -13.65 9.59
N ARG A 28 -43.05 -14.43 8.51
CA ARG A 28 -43.28 -13.93 7.15
C ARG A 28 -44.71 -13.41 7.06
N LEU A 29 -44.90 -12.24 6.46
CA LEU A 29 -46.11 -11.91 5.71
C LEU A 29 -45.70 -11.51 4.29
N GLY A 30 -46.25 -12.26 3.33
CA GLY A 30 -46.12 -11.98 1.92
C GLY A 30 -47.16 -10.97 1.44
N GLY A 31 -46.80 -10.25 0.38
CA GLY A 31 -47.71 -9.52 -0.48
C GLY A 31 -47.25 -9.69 -1.92
N ASN A 32 -47.99 -10.48 -2.69
CA ASN A 32 -47.82 -10.69 -4.13
C ASN A 32 -48.23 -9.42 -4.89
N HIS A 33 -47.34 -8.84 -5.68
CA HIS A 33 -47.72 -8.02 -6.84
C HIS A 33 -46.88 -8.45 -8.06
N PRO A 34 -47.52 -8.68 -9.22
CA PRO A 34 -46.84 -9.06 -10.45
C PRO A 34 -46.07 -7.87 -11.06
N PRO A 35 -44.96 -8.11 -11.79
CA PRO A 35 -44.23 -7.05 -12.47
C PRO A 35 -45.02 -6.49 -13.66
N PRO A 36 -44.88 -5.19 -13.99
CA PRO A 36 -45.54 -4.57 -15.13
C PRO A 36 -44.96 -5.09 -16.46
N PRO A 37 -45.78 -5.11 -17.54
CA PRO A 37 -45.37 -5.60 -18.85
C PRO A 37 -44.40 -4.65 -19.57
N PRO A 38 -43.59 -5.16 -20.50
CA PRO A 38 -42.70 -4.36 -21.32
C PRO A 38 -43.46 -3.63 -22.43
N PRO A 39 -43.07 -2.41 -22.83
CA PRO A 39 -43.59 -1.80 -24.04
C PRO A 39 -42.86 -2.37 -25.27
N GLY A 40 -43.52 -3.26 -26.02
CA GLY A 40 -43.39 -3.34 -27.49
C GLY A 40 -44.32 -2.30 -28.13
N GLY A 41 -44.14 -1.80 -29.35
CA GLY A 41 -43.28 -2.16 -30.47
C GLY A 41 -43.42 -1.09 -31.57
N GLY A 42 -42.56 -1.11 -32.59
CA GLY A 42 -42.55 -0.10 -33.65
C GLY A 42 -41.52 -0.31 -34.76
N TYR A 43 -41.84 -1.26 -35.64
CA TYR A 43 -41.26 -1.65 -36.93
C TYR A 43 -40.62 -0.58 -37.86
N ARG A 44 -39.56 -1.03 -38.58
CA ARG A 44 -39.16 -0.84 -40.00
C ARG A 44 -37.86 -0.05 -40.31
N GLY A 45 -36.96 -0.73 -41.03
CA GLY A 45 -36.33 -0.16 -42.24
C GLY A 45 -34.81 -0.27 -42.36
N GLY A 46 -34.33 -1.25 -43.16
CA GLY A 46 -33.25 -1.09 -44.15
C GLY A 46 -31.81 -0.77 -43.68
N GLY A 47 -30.89 -1.72 -43.90
CA GLY A 47 -29.49 -1.37 -44.24
C GLY A 47 -29.39 -0.74 -45.65
N PRO A 48 -28.19 -0.49 -46.22
CA PRO A 48 -26.88 -1.03 -45.82
C PRO A 48 -25.69 -0.03 -45.86
N HIS A 49 -24.52 -0.57 -45.51
CA HIS A 49 -23.15 -0.15 -45.86
C HIS A 49 -22.37 0.83 -44.95
N GLY A 50 -21.26 0.30 -44.43
CA GLY A 50 -19.97 0.90 -44.79
C GLY A 50 -19.16 1.56 -43.69
N GLY A 51 -19.33 1.21 -42.42
CA GLY A 51 -18.45 1.69 -41.35
C GLY A 51 -17.51 0.59 -40.88
N SER A 52 -16.31 0.48 -41.44
CA SER A 52 -15.25 -0.31 -40.82
C SER A 52 -15.06 0.20 -39.40
N LYS A 53 -15.49 -0.58 -38.40
CA LYS A 53 -15.09 -0.35 -37.00
C LYS A 53 -13.58 -0.52 -36.95
N ARG A 54 -12.87 0.59 -37.14
CA ARG A 54 -11.52 0.77 -36.65
C ARG A 54 -11.61 0.37 -35.18
N GLN A 55 -11.06 -0.79 -34.84
CA GLN A 55 -10.67 -1.09 -33.48
C GLN A 55 -9.91 0.13 -33.00
N GLN A 56 -10.54 0.92 -32.14
CA GLN A 56 -9.87 1.96 -31.39
C GLN A 56 -8.87 1.18 -30.55
N ARG A 57 -7.62 1.11 -31.02
CA ARG A 57 -6.50 0.59 -30.22
C ARG A 57 -6.59 1.35 -28.90
N ASP A 58 -6.81 0.64 -27.80
CA ASP A 58 -6.75 1.21 -26.46
C ASP A 58 -5.46 2.02 -26.38
N GLY A 59 -5.62 3.34 -26.31
CA GLY A 59 -4.54 4.30 -26.50
C GLY A 59 -3.46 4.11 -25.46
N GLY A 60 -2.33 3.52 -25.87
CA GLY A 60 -1.10 3.61 -25.10
C GLY A 60 -0.74 5.07 -24.91
N GLY A 61 -0.30 5.44 -23.71
CA GLY A 61 0.27 6.76 -23.47
C GLY A 61 1.51 7.04 -24.32
N PRO A 62 2.15 8.20 -24.14
CA PRO A 62 3.30 8.58 -24.97
C PRO A 62 4.40 7.52 -24.89
N THR A 63 4.98 7.15 -26.04
CA THR A 63 6.20 6.34 -26.08
C THR A 63 7.39 7.23 -25.74
N PRO A 64 8.07 7.03 -24.60
CA PRO A 64 9.26 7.82 -24.28
C PRO A 64 10.41 7.54 -25.26
N PRO A 65 11.37 8.48 -25.41
CA PRO A 65 12.60 8.19 -26.12
C PRO A 65 13.43 7.12 -25.39
N GLY A 66 14.29 6.43 -26.14
CA GLY A 66 15.25 5.48 -25.58
C GLY A 66 14.86 4.01 -25.71
N GLU A 67 15.51 3.17 -24.91
CA GLU A 67 15.33 1.72 -24.86
C GLU A 67 14.30 1.35 -23.77
N GLN A 68 13.38 0.43 -24.10
CA GLN A 68 12.46 -0.17 -23.13
C GLN A 68 13.21 -1.18 -22.25
N LEU A 69 13.12 -1.04 -20.93
CA LEU A 69 13.90 -1.82 -19.96
C LEU A 69 13.07 -2.86 -19.18
N ASP A 70 11.77 -2.95 -19.44
CA ASP A 70 10.86 -3.95 -18.85
C ASP A 70 9.99 -4.57 -19.95
N ASP A 71 9.33 -5.71 -19.66
CA ASP A 71 8.52 -6.40 -20.67
C ASP A 71 7.17 -5.71 -20.96
N GLU A 72 6.72 -4.78 -20.10
CA GLU A 72 5.39 -4.17 -20.19
C GLU A 72 5.41 -2.69 -20.63
N GLY A 73 6.60 -2.13 -20.84
CA GLY A 73 6.80 -0.76 -21.30
C GLY A 73 6.49 0.29 -20.24
N TYR A 74 6.69 -0.05 -18.97
CA TYR A 74 6.62 0.86 -17.83
C TYR A 74 7.95 1.53 -17.52
N LEU A 75 9.07 1.11 -18.12
CA LEU A 75 10.40 1.64 -17.85
C LEU A 75 11.18 1.83 -19.16
N TRP A 76 11.74 3.03 -19.33
CA TRP A 76 12.49 3.45 -20.51
C TRP A 76 13.75 4.19 -20.10
N PHE A 77 14.81 4.08 -20.89
CA PHE A 77 16.06 4.81 -20.66
C PHE A 77 16.60 5.42 -21.94
N ASP A 78 16.75 6.74 -21.93
CA ASP A 78 17.42 7.46 -23.01
C ASP A 78 18.90 7.67 -22.64
N ALA A 79 19.77 6.87 -23.25
CA ALA A 79 21.21 6.94 -23.02
C ALA A 79 21.83 8.29 -23.43
N ARG A 80 21.18 9.08 -24.29
CA ARG A 80 21.71 10.39 -24.72
C ARG A 80 21.52 11.46 -23.66
N SER A 81 20.34 11.50 -23.04
CA SER A 81 20.01 12.45 -21.98
C SER A 81 20.35 11.94 -20.58
N GLY A 82 20.53 10.62 -20.42
CA GLY A 82 20.70 9.98 -19.12
C GLY A 82 19.40 9.90 -18.30
N VAL A 83 18.26 10.27 -18.90
CA VAL A 83 16.95 10.28 -18.24
C VAL A 83 16.31 8.90 -18.33
N CYS A 84 15.83 8.42 -17.18
CA CYS A 84 14.98 7.24 -17.10
C CYS A 84 13.53 7.67 -16.95
N THR A 85 12.66 7.22 -17.85
CA THR A 85 11.22 7.49 -17.81
C THR A 85 10.47 6.25 -17.33
N TYR A 86 9.54 6.41 -16.40
CA TYR A 86 8.73 5.31 -15.91
C TYR A 86 7.26 5.72 -15.69
N PHE A 87 6.39 4.73 -15.51
CA PHE A 87 4.96 4.95 -15.34
C PHE A 87 4.44 4.23 -14.09
N GLN A 88 3.43 4.82 -13.46
CA GLN A 88 2.75 4.23 -12.29
C GLN A 88 1.26 3.99 -12.56
N ASP A 89 0.74 4.46 -13.69
CA ASP A 89 -0.67 4.35 -14.07
C ASP A 89 -0.88 3.30 -15.17
N ARG A 90 -2.03 2.62 -15.13
CA ARG A 90 -2.37 1.54 -16.06
C ARG A 90 -2.28 1.93 -17.54
N ARG A 91 -2.59 3.19 -17.87
CA ARG A 91 -2.62 3.66 -19.27
C ARG A 91 -1.27 4.23 -19.71
N ARG A 92 -0.29 4.27 -18.81
CA ARG A 92 1.01 4.93 -19.03
C ARG A 92 0.82 6.37 -19.50
N LYS A 93 -0.22 7.03 -19.00
CA LYS A 93 -0.59 8.37 -19.42
C LYS A 93 0.35 9.41 -18.83
N TRP A 94 0.88 9.14 -17.63
CA TRP A 94 1.64 10.12 -16.85
C TRP A 94 3.08 9.64 -16.68
N PRO A 95 4.01 10.12 -17.52
CA PRO A 95 5.41 9.78 -17.38
C PRO A 95 6.02 10.45 -16.14
N PHE A 96 6.85 9.70 -15.44
CA PHE A 96 7.72 10.16 -14.36
C PHE A 96 9.16 10.02 -14.84
N THR A 97 10.04 10.89 -14.36
CA THR A 97 11.47 10.81 -14.66
C THR A 97 12.29 10.56 -13.41
N THR A 98 13.45 9.94 -13.60
CA THR A 98 14.47 9.73 -12.56
C THR A 98 15.86 9.73 -13.19
N ASN A 99 16.87 9.82 -12.32
CA ASN A 99 18.28 9.84 -12.68
C ASN A 99 18.86 8.42 -12.85
N ALA A 100 20.17 8.33 -13.06
CA ALA A 100 20.87 7.05 -13.23
C ALA A 100 20.78 6.12 -12.00
N ALA A 101 20.84 6.67 -10.78
CA ALA A 101 20.67 5.89 -9.56
C ALA A 101 19.25 5.30 -9.48
N GLY A 102 18.24 6.11 -9.77
CA GLY A 102 16.86 5.66 -9.83
C GLY A 102 16.62 4.56 -10.85
N LYS A 103 17.28 4.63 -12.02
CA LYS A 103 17.27 3.53 -13.00
C LYS A 103 17.72 2.20 -12.37
N GLU A 104 18.81 2.20 -11.61
CA GLU A 104 19.31 0.97 -10.95
C GLU A 104 18.30 0.42 -9.93
N HIS A 105 17.67 1.29 -9.15
CA HIS A 105 16.60 0.91 -8.24
C HIS A 105 15.37 0.34 -8.97
N LEU A 106 14.97 0.96 -10.09
CA LEU A 106 13.84 0.49 -10.89
C LEU A 106 14.14 -0.83 -11.62
N LEU A 107 15.38 -1.06 -12.08
CA LEU A 107 15.79 -2.35 -12.62
C LEU A 107 15.75 -3.46 -11.56
N ALA A 108 16.16 -3.15 -10.33
CA ALA A 108 16.01 -4.09 -9.22
C ALA A 108 14.53 -4.40 -8.93
N LEU A 109 13.64 -3.40 -9.01
CA LEU A 109 12.20 -3.61 -8.90
C LEU A 109 11.66 -4.48 -10.04
N VAL A 110 12.11 -4.30 -11.28
CA VAL A 110 11.75 -5.15 -12.43
C VAL A 110 12.14 -6.59 -12.17
N ALA A 111 13.38 -6.84 -11.71
CA ALA A 111 13.85 -8.18 -11.37
C ALA A 111 13.03 -8.82 -10.23
N ALA A 112 12.74 -8.06 -9.17
CA ALA A 112 11.88 -8.49 -8.08
C ALA A 112 10.48 -8.86 -8.59
N ASN A 113 9.89 -8.01 -9.43
CA ASN A 113 8.58 -8.26 -10.04
C ASN A 113 8.56 -9.51 -10.92
N ALA A 114 9.63 -9.80 -11.66
CA ALA A 114 9.72 -11.02 -12.45
C ALA A 114 9.63 -12.27 -11.56
N ALA A 115 10.33 -12.28 -10.41
CA ALA A 115 10.24 -13.37 -9.43
C ALA A 115 8.83 -13.50 -8.84
N LEU A 116 8.21 -12.38 -8.46
CA LEU A 116 6.85 -12.38 -7.89
C LEU A 116 5.78 -12.80 -8.90
N ARG A 117 5.92 -12.39 -10.16
CA ARG A 117 5.02 -12.81 -11.25
C ARG A 117 5.15 -14.29 -11.55
N LYS A 118 6.37 -14.84 -11.50
CA LYS A 118 6.57 -16.29 -11.60
C LYS A 118 5.84 -17.03 -10.47
N ARG A 119 5.91 -16.51 -9.24
CA ARG A 119 5.16 -17.07 -8.10
C ARG A 119 3.64 -16.95 -8.30
N ASN A 120 3.16 -15.77 -8.73
CA ASN A 120 1.75 -15.54 -9.02
C ASN A 120 1.23 -16.48 -10.11
N ALA A 121 2.01 -16.72 -11.17
CA ALA A 121 1.66 -17.65 -12.22
C ALA A 121 1.40 -19.06 -11.67
N SER A 122 2.22 -19.56 -10.73
CA SER A 122 1.95 -20.83 -10.06
C SER A 122 0.63 -20.85 -9.27
N LEU A 123 0.23 -19.72 -8.68
CA LEU A 123 -1.05 -19.59 -7.96
C LEU A 123 -2.24 -19.54 -8.92
N LEU A 124 -2.08 -18.88 -10.07
CA LEU A 124 -3.09 -18.87 -11.14
C LEU A 124 -3.30 -20.26 -11.73
N GLU A 125 -2.22 -20.99 -12.01
CA GLU A 125 -2.26 -22.39 -12.47
C GLU A 125 -2.98 -23.30 -11.46
N ALA A 126 -2.64 -23.17 -10.17
CA ALA A 126 -3.28 -23.94 -9.10
C ALA A 126 -4.80 -23.68 -8.97
N ALA A 127 -5.28 -22.52 -9.42
CA ALA A 127 -6.70 -22.18 -9.42
C ALA A 127 -7.50 -22.84 -10.57
N GLY A 128 -6.85 -23.55 -11.50
CA GLY A 128 -7.49 -24.38 -12.53
C GLY A 128 -8.02 -23.62 -13.76
N GLU A 129 -8.36 -22.34 -13.63
CA GLU A 129 -8.80 -21.49 -14.76
C GLU A 129 -7.99 -20.18 -14.87
N PRO A 130 -6.66 -20.21 -15.16
CA PRO A 130 -5.78 -19.04 -15.08
C PRO A 130 -6.31 -17.81 -15.83
N ARG A 131 -6.82 -18.00 -17.05
CA ARG A 131 -7.34 -16.89 -17.88
C ARG A 131 -8.55 -16.21 -17.24
N ARG A 132 -9.46 -16.99 -16.65
CA ARG A 132 -10.65 -16.46 -15.99
C ARG A 132 -10.28 -15.74 -14.70
N VAL A 133 -9.36 -16.31 -13.92
CA VAL A 133 -8.86 -15.69 -12.69
C VAL A 133 -8.15 -14.37 -12.97
N VAL A 134 -7.33 -14.30 -14.03
CA VAL A 134 -6.70 -13.05 -14.47
C VAL A 134 -7.75 -12.00 -14.89
N ALA A 135 -8.73 -12.39 -15.70
CA ALA A 135 -9.78 -11.48 -16.15
C ALA A 135 -10.62 -10.93 -14.98
N GLU A 136 -10.96 -11.78 -14.01
CA GLU A 136 -11.65 -11.35 -12.80
C GLU A 136 -10.78 -10.43 -11.95
N GLY A 137 -9.49 -10.75 -11.82
CA GLY A 137 -8.51 -9.89 -11.17
C GLY A 137 -8.42 -8.49 -11.76
N GLU A 138 -8.39 -8.39 -13.08
CA GLU A 138 -8.44 -7.10 -13.78
C GLU A 138 -9.73 -6.36 -13.43
N ARG A 139 -10.87 -7.04 -13.53
CA ARG A 139 -12.18 -6.47 -13.22
C ARG A 139 -12.21 -5.90 -11.80
N LEU A 140 -11.78 -6.66 -10.80
CA LEU A 140 -11.71 -6.23 -9.41
C LEU A 140 -10.80 -5.00 -9.22
N TYR A 141 -9.63 -4.99 -9.87
CA TYR A 141 -8.70 -3.86 -9.78
C TYR A 141 -9.26 -2.58 -10.41
N VAL A 142 -9.95 -2.71 -11.55
CA VAL A 142 -10.45 -1.58 -12.35
C VAL A 142 -11.77 -1.03 -11.80
N GLU A 143 -12.73 -1.92 -11.51
CA GLU A 143 -14.06 -1.53 -11.10
C GLU A 143 -14.12 -1.15 -9.61
N LYS A 144 -13.24 -1.74 -8.78
CA LYS A 144 -13.17 -1.53 -7.33
C LYS A 144 -14.57 -1.62 -6.70
N PRO A 145 -15.29 -2.75 -6.87
CA PRO A 145 -16.71 -2.84 -6.55
C PRO A 145 -17.02 -2.49 -5.09
N THR A 146 -16.17 -2.92 -4.14
CA THR A 146 -16.33 -2.63 -2.71
C THR A 146 -16.14 -1.15 -2.34
N LEU A 147 -15.36 -0.39 -3.12
CA LEU A 147 -15.15 1.05 -2.87
C LEU A 147 -16.46 1.85 -2.94
N ARG A 148 -17.44 1.37 -3.72
CA ARG A 148 -18.75 2.01 -3.85
C ARG A 148 -19.76 1.53 -2.79
N GLY A 149 -19.35 0.62 -1.91
CA GLY A 149 -20.18 0.07 -0.83
C GLY A 149 -20.02 0.80 0.51
N GLU A 150 -20.80 0.36 1.51
CA GLU A 150 -20.89 0.99 2.83
C GLU A 150 -19.55 0.98 3.62
N GLN A 151 -18.69 0.01 3.35
CA GLN A 151 -17.41 -0.17 4.05
C GLN A 151 -16.36 0.88 3.63
N ASN A 152 -16.52 1.49 2.45
CA ASN A 152 -15.62 2.51 1.91
C ASN A 152 -14.13 2.11 2.00
N VAL A 153 -13.84 0.85 1.65
CA VAL A 153 -12.50 0.28 1.47
C VAL A 153 -12.27 -0.01 0.00
N THR A 154 -11.03 0.06 -0.48
CA THR A 154 -10.76 -0.08 -1.93
C THR A 154 -11.07 -1.48 -2.46
N TRP A 155 -10.76 -2.51 -1.67
CA TRP A 155 -11.08 -3.91 -1.93
C TRP A 155 -11.48 -4.57 -0.62
N SER A 156 -12.43 -5.50 -0.67
CA SER A 156 -12.73 -6.36 0.48
C SER A 156 -11.54 -7.29 0.79
N PHE A 157 -11.59 -7.96 1.94
CA PHE A 157 -10.55 -8.93 2.32
C PHE A 157 -10.36 -10.03 1.25
N ASP A 158 -11.46 -10.61 0.77
CA ASP A 158 -11.44 -11.67 -0.24
C ASP A 158 -10.95 -11.17 -1.59
N GLU A 159 -11.37 -9.96 -2.00
CA GLU A 159 -10.89 -9.32 -3.23
C GLU A 159 -9.39 -9.06 -3.18
N TYR A 160 -8.89 -8.54 -2.05
CA TYR A 160 -7.47 -8.26 -1.85
C TYR A 160 -6.60 -9.54 -1.87
N GLY A 161 -7.18 -10.67 -1.46
CA GLY A 161 -6.54 -11.99 -1.52
C GLY A 161 -6.62 -12.69 -2.88
N HIS A 162 -7.37 -12.16 -3.85
CA HIS A 162 -7.64 -12.83 -5.12
C HIS A 162 -6.40 -12.87 -6.03
N PRO A 163 -5.89 -14.04 -6.46
CA PRO A 163 -4.62 -14.16 -7.20
C PRO A 163 -4.54 -13.30 -8.47
N GLY A 164 -5.65 -13.15 -9.19
CA GLY A 164 -5.72 -12.27 -10.35
C GLY A 164 -5.60 -10.79 -9.99
N LEU A 165 -6.19 -10.35 -8.87
CA LEU A 165 -6.05 -8.96 -8.42
C LEU A 165 -4.61 -8.72 -7.97
N GLN A 166 -4.02 -9.69 -7.27
CA GLN A 166 -2.62 -9.62 -6.86
C GLN A 166 -1.69 -9.44 -8.06
N LEU A 167 -1.95 -10.11 -9.19
CA LEU A 167 -1.19 -9.87 -10.43
C LEU A 167 -1.20 -8.39 -10.84
N TYR A 168 -2.37 -7.73 -10.84
CA TYR A 168 -2.47 -6.31 -11.19
C TYR A 168 -1.83 -5.40 -10.12
N TYR A 169 -1.89 -5.80 -8.86
CA TYR A 169 -1.17 -5.12 -7.78
C TYR A 169 0.35 -5.16 -8.03
N LEU A 170 0.91 -6.34 -8.34
CA LEU A 170 2.33 -6.51 -8.67
C LEU A 170 2.74 -5.72 -9.94
N LYS A 171 1.81 -5.54 -10.89
CA LYS A 171 2.06 -4.78 -12.13
C LYS A 171 2.13 -3.27 -11.91
N LEU A 172 1.20 -2.74 -11.11
CA LEU A 172 0.95 -1.31 -11.05
C LEU A 172 1.36 -0.69 -9.73
N LYS A 173 1.00 -1.32 -8.61
CA LYS A 173 1.30 -0.80 -7.28
C LYS A 173 2.76 -0.99 -6.88
N SER A 174 3.49 -1.90 -7.53
CA SER A 174 4.94 -2.03 -7.33
C SER A 174 5.68 -0.72 -7.56
N TRP A 175 5.42 -0.04 -8.68
CA TRP A 175 6.08 1.21 -9.04
C TRP A 175 5.76 2.31 -8.03
N GLN A 176 4.47 2.44 -7.69
CA GLN A 176 4.00 3.41 -6.74
C GLN A 176 4.59 3.18 -5.34
N ARG A 177 4.37 2.00 -4.76
CA ARG A 177 4.81 1.72 -3.38
C ARG A 177 6.32 1.80 -3.21
N PHE A 178 7.07 1.28 -4.17
CA PHE A 178 8.53 1.32 -4.12
C PHE A 178 9.05 2.76 -4.20
N THR A 179 8.68 3.52 -5.24
CA THR A 179 9.26 4.85 -5.48
C THR A 179 8.84 5.86 -4.42
N GLU A 180 7.60 5.80 -3.96
CA GLU A 180 7.13 6.71 -2.91
C GLU A 180 7.76 6.41 -1.56
N THR A 181 7.92 5.14 -1.19
CA THR A 181 8.62 4.77 0.05
C THR A 181 10.09 5.16 -0.02
N TYR A 182 10.72 4.99 -1.18
CA TYR A 182 12.12 5.40 -1.35
C TYR A 182 12.28 6.92 -1.16
N ALA A 183 11.41 7.73 -1.78
CA ALA A 183 11.43 9.17 -1.58
C ALA A 183 11.09 9.58 -0.13
N LEU A 184 10.19 8.85 0.55
CA LEU A 184 9.91 9.05 1.97
C LEU A 184 11.17 8.87 2.82
N LEU A 185 11.95 7.81 2.55
CA LEU A 185 13.21 7.54 3.24
C LEU A 185 14.28 8.59 2.92
N GLU A 186 14.43 9.00 1.65
CA GLU A 186 15.35 10.07 1.26
C GLU A 186 15.00 11.40 1.94
N ARG A 187 13.72 11.77 1.98
CA ARG A 187 13.27 12.96 2.70
C ARG A 187 13.53 12.85 4.19
N ALA A 188 13.20 11.72 4.81
CA ALA A 188 13.48 11.48 6.22
C ALA A 188 14.99 11.58 6.54
N HIS A 189 15.84 11.05 5.66
CA HIS A 189 17.29 11.15 5.78
C HIS A 189 17.79 12.59 5.68
N ARG A 190 17.32 13.36 4.68
CA ARG A 190 17.65 14.78 4.52
C ARG A 190 17.14 15.63 5.69
N ARG A 191 16.11 15.15 6.39
CA ARG A 191 15.65 15.74 7.65
C ARG A 191 16.45 15.32 8.88
N GLY A 192 17.48 14.48 8.72
CA GLY A 192 18.36 14.03 9.78
C GLY A 192 17.81 12.89 10.64
N LEU A 193 16.71 12.22 10.22
CA LEU A 193 16.11 11.13 11.01
C LEU A 193 17.09 9.97 11.26
N PHE A 194 17.99 9.73 10.31
CA PHE A 194 18.94 8.62 10.35
C PHE A 194 20.36 9.04 10.76
N ASP A 195 20.54 10.25 11.29
CA ASP A 195 21.85 10.74 11.76
C ASP A 195 22.22 10.11 13.11
N ALA A 196 21.22 9.64 13.86
CA ALA A 196 21.45 8.84 15.06
C ALA A 196 22.13 7.52 14.68
N PRO A 197 23.14 7.07 15.43
CA PRO A 197 23.87 5.87 15.09
C PRO A 197 22.94 4.65 15.02
N PRO A 198 23.18 3.74 14.06
CA PRO A 198 22.47 2.48 14.01
C PRO A 198 22.76 1.65 15.28
N PRO A 199 21.86 0.72 15.62
CA PRO A 199 22.04 -0.11 16.82
C PRO A 199 23.34 -0.92 16.75
N THR A 200 24.08 -0.96 17.86
CA THR A 200 25.31 -1.75 17.97
C THR A 200 24.98 -3.17 18.43
N GLY A 201 25.56 -4.19 17.78
CA GLY A 201 25.42 -5.59 18.19
C GLY A 201 24.11 -6.26 17.78
N ARG A 202 23.20 -5.56 17.10
CA ARG A 202 21.97 -6.12 16.51
C ARG A 202 21.67 -5.46 15.14
N PRO A 203 20.91 -6.11 14.24
CA PRO A 203 20.49 -5.46 13.00
C PRO A 203 19.60 -4.24 13.26
N LEU A 204 19.61 -3.30 12.32
CA LEU A 204 18.58 -2.27 12.21
C LEU A 204 17.26 -2.95 11.84
N ARG A 205 16.20 -2.76 12.63
CA ARG A 205 14.93 -3.44 12.41
C ARG A 205 13.88 -2.47 11.88
N VAL A 206 13.30 -2.82 10.73
CA VAL A 206 12.22 -2.06 10.10
C VAL A 206 11.00 -2.96 9.90
N VAL A 207 9.85 -2.50 10.36
CA VAL A 207 8.57 -3.21 10.22
C VAL A 207 7.65 -2.44 9.28
N ALA A 208 7.04 -3.09 8.29
CA ALA A 208 6.00 -2.49 7.47
C ALA A 208 4.60 -2.93 7.93
N LEU A 209 3.70 -1.96 8.13
CA LEU A 209 2.28 -2.19 8.41
C LEU A 209 1.44 -1.99 7.15
N GLY A 210 0.68 -3.01 6.76
CA GLY A 210 -0.08 -3.01 5.51
C GLY A 210 0.83 -3.13 4.27
N GLY A 211 1.91 -3.90 4.39
CA GLY A 211 2.97 -3.93 3.37
C GLY A 211 2.67 -4.83 2.17
N GLY A 212 1.54 -5.55 2.13
CA GLY A 212 1.16 -6.43 1.02
C GLY A 212 2.33 -7.33 0.57
N PRO A 213 2.76 -7.27 -0.70
CA PRO A 213 3.89 -8.07 -1.19
C PRO A 213 5.28 -7.62 -0.68
N GLY A 214 5.42 -6.44 -0.05
CA GLY A 214 6.65 -5.96 0.58
C GLY A 214 7.47 -4.94 -0.22
N TYR A 215 6.86 -4.15 -1.10
CA TYR A 215 7.60 -3.17 -1.92
C TYR A 215 8.20 -2.01 -1.10
N GLU A 216 7.53 -1.63 -0.01
CA GLU A 216 8.00 -0.68 1.00
C GLU A 216 9.33 -1.17 1.61
N LEU A 217 9.39 -2.46 1.95
CA LEU A 217 10.60 -3.07 2.52
C LEU A 217 11.68 -3.28 1.47
N LEU A 218 11.32 -3.52 0.20
CA LEU A 218 12.29 -3.53 -0.89
C LEU A 218 12.94 -2.14 -1.06
N ALA A 219 12.16 -1.07 -0.96
CA ALA A 219 12.71 0.29 -0.94
C ALA A 219 13.61 0.52 0.27
N ALA A 220 13.16 0.13 1.48
CA ALA A 220 13.96 0.23 2.70
C ALA A 220 15.26 -0.58 2.64
N GLN A 221 15.22 -1.80 2.11
CA GLN A 221 16.40 -2.65 1.92
C GLN A 221 17.46 -1.95 1.07
N ARG A 222 17.04 -1.37 -0.05
CA ARG A 222 17.96 -0.67 -0.95
C ARG A 222 18.48 0.63 -0.37
N PHE A 223 17.62 1.39 0.31
CA PHE A 223 17.99 2.65 0.95
C PHE A 223 19.02 2.41 2.07
N PHE A 224 18.69 1.55 3.04
CA PHE A 224 19.57 1.28 4.19
C PHE A 224 20.81 0.47 3.82
N GLY A 225 20.77 -0.35 2.75
CA GLY A 225 21.95 -1.05 2.26
C GLY A 225 23.07 -0.13 1.75
N GLY A 226 22.74 1.13 1.42
CA GLY A 226 23.72 2.17 1.07
C GLY A 226 24.02 3.16 2.20
N LEU A 227 23.35 3.06 3.35
CA LEU A 227 23.48 4.04 4.43
C LEU A 227 24.69 3.72 5.32
N ALA A 228 25.54 4.72 5.54
CA ALA A 228 26.74 4.57 6.35
C ALA A 228 26.44 4.06 7.77
N GLY A 229 27.25 3.09 8.24
CA GLY A 229 27.11 2.49 9.56
C GLY A 229 26.06 1.37 9.66
N VAL A 230 25.19 1.20 8.67
CA VAL A 230 24.22 0.09 8.67
C VAL A 230 24.86 -1.16 8.08
N GLU A 231 25.27 -2.08 8.95
CA GLU A 231 25.86 -3.36 8.52
C GLU A 231 24.81 -4.41 8.15
N ARG A 232 23.71 -4.44 8.89
CA ARG A 232 22.65 -5.45 8.76
C ARG A 232 21.29 -4.82 8.99
N VAL A 233 20.33 -5.23 8.15
CA VAL A 233 18.92 -4.82 8.26
C VAL A 233 18.05 -6.07 8.38
N GLU A 234 17.15 -6.08 9.35
CA GLU A 234 16.09 -7.07 9.49
C GLU A 234 14.76 -6.41 9.11
N LEU A 235 14.09 -6.98 8.11
CA LEU A 235 12.89 -6.41 7.50
C LEU A 235 11.72 -7.36 7.75
N ILE A 236 10.70 -6.88 8.45
CA ILE A 236 9.52 -7.67 8.80
C ILE A 236 8.31 -7.03 8.13
N ASN A 237 7.69 -7.78 7.23
CA ASN A 237 6.47 -7.38 6.55
C ASN A 237 5.26 -7.83 7.35
N THR A 238 4.28 -6.96 7.49
CA THR A 238 3.01 -7.33 8.09
C THR A 238 1.84 -6.85 7.24
N ASP A 239 0.84 -7.71 7.09
CA ASP A 239 -0.40 -7.40 6.40
C ASP A 239 -1.53 -8.27 6.97
N ILE A 240 -2.77 -7.83 6.88
CA ILE A 240 -3.93 -8.60 7.32
C ILE A 240 -4.20 -9.80 6.41
N GLN A 241 -3.81 -9.72 5.13
CA GLN A 241 -4.11 -10.72 4.12
C GLN A 241 -2.96 -11.75 3.99
N PRO A 242 -3.13 -12.99 4.52
CA PRO A 242 -2.07 -14.01 4.53
C PRO A 242 -1.61 -14.46 3.15
N THR A 243 -2.40 -14.28 2.08
CA THR A 243 -1.97 -14.69 0.73
C THR A 243 -0.78 -13.89 0.22
N TRP A 244 -0.44 -12.74 0.84
CA TRP A 244 0.76 -11.98 0.51
C TRP A 244 2.07 -12.62 0.96
N ARG A 245 2.01 -13.52 1.94
CA ARG A 245 3.17 -14.20 2.54
C ARG A 245 4.14 -14.73 1.49
N SER A 246 3.61 -15.46 0.50
CA SER A 246 4.47 -16.12 -0.49
C SER A 246 5.20 -15.16 -1.43
N TYR A 247 4.73 -13.92 -1.57
CA TYR A 247 5.46 -12.88 -2.32
C TYR A 247 6.50 -12.21 -1.43
N SER A 248 6.13 -11.84 -0.21
CA SER A 248 7.03 -11.24 0.76
C SER A 248 8.25 -12.13 1.05
N GLU A 249 8.02 -13.42 1.29
CA GLU A 249 9.10 -14.39 1.52
C GLU A 249 9.95 -14.63 0.27
N ALA A 250 9.37 -14.51 -0.94
CA ALA A 250 10.12 -14.57 -2.20
C ALA A 250 11.04 -13.36 -2.41
N LEU A 251 10.75 -12.21 -1.78
CA LEU A 251 11.67 -11.07 -1.68
C LEU A 251 12.69 -11.21 -0.53
N GLY A 252 12.60 -12.29 0.25
CA GLY A 252 13.48 -12.54 1.39
C GLY A 252 13.06 -11.85 2.69
N PHE A 253 11.82 -11.37 2.78
CA PHE A 253 11.31 -10.72 3.99
C PHE A 253 10.50 -11.70 4.84
N ARG A 254 10.70 -11.63 6.17
CA ARG A 254 9.81 -12.30 7.12
C ARG A 254 8.41 -11.70 6.97
N PHE A 255 7.38 -12.55 6.97
CA PHE A 255 5.99 -12.09 6.90
C PHE A 255 5.20 -12.54 8.13
N GLU A 256 4.42 -11.64 8.71
CA GLU A 256 3.49 -11.94 9.78
C GLU A 256 2.10 -11.40 9.47
N VAL A 257 1.07 -12.18 9.81
CA VAL A 257 -0.31 -11.72 9.65
C VAL A 257 -0.63 -10.78 10.81
N HIS A 258 -0.96 -9.53 10.50
CA HIS A 258 -1.23 -8.51 11.50
C HIS A 258 -2.42 -7.65 11.11
N ASP A 259 -3.36 -7.47 12.04
CA ASP A 259 -4.42 -6.48 11.95
C ASP A 259 -4.03 -5.27 12.79
N ILE A 260 -3.71 -4.17 12.11
CA ILE A 260 -3.27 -2.90 12.72
C ILE A 260 -4.29 -2.40 13.75
N SER A 261 -5.59 -2.68 13.54
CA SER A 261 -6.66 -2.27 14.46
C SER A 261 -6.68 -3.04 15.78
N LYS A 262 -5.92 -4.14 15.89
CA LYS A 262 -5.82 -4.96 17.11
C LYS A 262 -4.58 -4.61 17.94
N GLY A 263 -3.64 -3.85 17.39
CA GLY A 263 -2.37 -3.54 18.03
C GLY A 263 -1.55 -4.79 18.40
N ALA A 264 -0.66 -4.65 19.38
CA ALA A 264 0.24 -5.70 19.85
C ALA A 264 1.24 -6.17 18.78
N LEU A 265 1.84 -5.21 18.06
CA LEU A 265 2.87 -5.48 17.06
C LEU A 265 4.02 -6.31 17.63
N GLU A 266 4.43 -6.06 18.88
CA GLU A 266 5.51 -6.79 19.54
C GLU A 266 5.27 -8.29 19.63
N ARG A 267 4.01 -8.69 19.87
CA ARG A 267 3.63 -10.10 19.95
C ARG A 267 3.63 -10.73 18.57
N THR A 268 3.17 -9.97 17.58
CA THR A 268 3.09 -10.43 16.19
C THR A 268 4.48 -10.64 15.60
N CYS A 269 5.39 -9.69 15.82
CA CYS A 269 6.77 -9.79 15.37
C CYS A 269 7.63 -10.70 16.26
N GLY A 270 7.18 -11.02 17.48
CA GLY A 270 7.99 -11.73 18.47
C GLY A 270 9.22 -10.92 18.90
N LEU A 271 9.09 -9.59 18.92
CA LEU A 271 10.16 -8.65 19.24
C LEU A 271 9.63 -7.59 20.21
N PRO A 272 10.37 -7.23 21.27
CA PRO A 272 10.08 -6.04 22.05
C PRO A 272 9.98 -4.77 21.18
N LEU A 273 9.18 -3.78 21.59
CA LEU A 273 9.00 -2.55 20.78
C LEU A 273 10.25 -1.66 20.76
N ASP A 274 11.04 -1.65 21.82
CA ASP A 274 12.35 -0.96 21.91
C ASP A 274 13.43 -1.63 21.05
N GLU A 275 13.13 -2.82 20.53
CA GLU A 275 13.96 -3.55 19.58
C GLU A 275 13.55 -3.33 18.10
N ILE A 276 12.47 -2.58 17.86
CA ILE A 276 12.02 -2.13 16.52
C ILE A 276 12.45 -0.67 16.34
N ASP A 277 13.34 -0.39 15.37
CA ASP A 277 13.87 0.97 15.20
C ASP A 277 12.89 1.87 14.45
N TYR A 278 12.32 1.36 13.35
CA TYR A 278 11.42 2.12 12.48
C TYR A 278 10.21 1.30 12.06
N VAL A 279 9.07 1.96 11.96
CA VAL A 279 7.84 1.39 11.40
C VAL A 279 7.45 2.18 10.16
N ILE A 280 7.16 1.49 9.05
CA ILE A 280 6.63 2.09 7.82
C ILE A 280 5.14 1.79 7.73
N VAL A 281 4.33 2.82 7.57
CA VAL A 281 2.88 2.73 7.39
C VAL A 281 2.54 3.26 6.01
N SER A 282 2.07 2.40 5.12
CA SER A 282 1.94 2.73 3.70
C SER A 282 0.49 2.53 3.22
N TYR A 283 -0.22 3.64 3.01
CA TYR A 283 -1.58 3.71 2.47
C TYR A 283 -2.60 2.89 3.25
N VAL A 284 -2.59 3.04 4.56
CA VAL A 284 -3.53 2.31 5.41
C VAL A 284 -4.21 3.21 6.42
N CYS A 285 -3.61 4.34 6.80
CA CYS A 285 -4.24 5.32 7.68
C CYS A 285 -5.56 5.83 7.09
N ILE A 286 -5.64 5.96 5.75
CA ILE A 286 -6.89 6.28 5.05
C ILE A 286 -8.04 5.29 5.27
N TYR A 287 -7.77 4.10 5.82
CA TYR A 287 -8.78 3.11 6.18
C TYR A 287 -8.93 2.96 7.69
N VAL A 288 -7.81 2.90 8.42
CA VAL A 288 -7.79 2.52 9.84
C VAL A 288 -7.63 3.69 10.81
N ALA A 289 -7.32 4.90 10.32
CA ALA A 289 -7.11 6.10 11.13
C ALA A 289 -7.66 7.35 10.41
N LYS A 290 -8.90 7.25 9.89
CA LYS A 290 -9.48 8.23 8.96
C LYS A 290 -10.53 9.18 9.55
N GLN A 291 -11.01 8.91 10.76
CA GLN A 291 -12.14 9.65 11.35
C GLN A 291 -11.93 9.82 12.85
N ARG A 292 -11.75 11.08 13.27
CA ARG A 292 -11.70 11.50 14.67
C ARG A 292 -12.98 11.10 15.41
N GLY A 293 -12.83 10.68 16.66
CA GLY A 293 -13.91 10.25 17.55
C GLY A 293 -14.46 8.85 17.25
N ASN A 294 -14.00 8.18 16.17
CA ASN A 294 -14.33 6.78 15.96
C ASN A 294 -13.45 5.90 16.86
N PRO A 295 -14.01 5.10 17.80
CA PRO A 295 -13.21 4.36 18.76
C PRO A 295 -12.17 3.42 18.13
N ALA A 296 -12.46 2.81 16.98
CA ALA A 296 -11.53 1.92 16.31
C ALA A 296 -10.34 2.67 15.69
N HIS A 297 -10.58 3.88 15.16
CA HIS A 297 -9.51 4.71 14.61
C HIS A 297 -8.66 5.37 15.70
N GLU A 298 -9.30 5.81 16.78
CA GLU A 298 -8.58 6.34 17.96
C GLU A 298 -7.65 5.26 18.54
N ALA A 299 -8.12 4.01 18.65
CA ALA A 299 -7.32 2.91 19.14
C ALA A 299 -6.06 2.64 18.29
N VAL A 300 -6.13 2.84 16.96
CA VAL A 300 -4.95 2.73 16.08
C VAL A 300 -3.94 3.82 16.38
N CYS A 301 -4.38 5.07 16.54
CA CYS A 301 -3.50 6.18 16.91
C CYS A 301 -2.94 6.03 18.34
N ASP A 302 -3.72 5.47 19.26
CA ASP A 302 -3.24 5.12 20.61
C ASP A 302 -2.14 4.06 20.55
N GLU A 303 -2.28 3.06 19.68
CA GLU A 303 -1.25 2.05 19.47
C GLU A 303 0.02 2.66 18.84
N PHE A 304 -0.13 3.54 17.85
CA PHE A 304 1.01 4.27 17.26
C PHE A 304 1.74 5.09 18.32
N HIS A 305 1.00 5.81 19.16
CA HIS A 305 1.57 6.58 20.27
C HIS A 305 2.27 5.66 21.29
N ARG A 306 1.67 4.51 21.64
CA ARG A 306 2.29 3.52 22.53
C ARG A 306 3.60 2.99 21.96
N MET A 307 3.65 2.69 20.66
CA MET A 307 4.86 2.23 19.99
C MET A 307 6.01 3.22 20.13
N LEU A 308 5.73 4.50 19.84
CA LEU A 308 6.70 5.58 19.97
C LEU A 308 7.20 5.76 21.41
N ARG A 309 6.30 5.67 22.40
CA ARG A 309 6.67 5.74 23.83
C ARG A 309 7.42 4.51 24.33
N SER A 310 7.31 3.39 23.63
CA SER A 310 7.93 2.12 24.01
C SER A 310 9.27 1.88 23.31
N GLY A 311 9.80 2.84 22.56
CA GLY A 311 11.15 2.81 22.01
C GLY A 311 11.25 2.78 20.48
N VAL A 312 10.13 2.67 19.75
CA VAL A 312 10.15 2.85 18.28
C VAL A 312 10.56 4.29 17.98
N ARG A 313 11.67 4.49 17.24
CA ARG A 313 12.26 5.83 17.07
C ARG A 313 11.34 6.75 16.27
N ALA A 314 10.77 6.23 15.19
CA ALA A 314 9.81 6.93 14.35
C ALA A 314 8.90 5.97 13.58
N ILE A 315 7.69 6.45 13.30
CA ILE A 315 6.76 5.85 12.33
C ILE A 315 6.79 6.72 11.08
N LEU A 316 7.17 6.14 9.94
CA LEU A 316 7.23 6.80 8.65
C LEU A 316 5.95 6.49 7.87
N VAL A 317 5.20 7.52 7.49
CA VAL A 317 3.88 7.39 6.90
C VAL A 317 3.93 7.84 5.44
N SER A 318 3.49 6.97 4.53
CA SER A 318 3.25 7.28 3.11
C SER A 318 1.76 7.12 2.82
N GLU A 319 1.10 8.15 2.32
CA GLU A 319 -0.34 8.16 2.07
C GLU A 319 -0.67 8.73 0.71
N ARG A 320 -1.89 8.42 0.24
CA ARG A 320 -2.39 8.92 -1.05
C ARG A 320 -2.92 10.35 -0.97
N SER A 321 -3.52 10.71 0.16
CA SER A 321 -4.29 11.94 0.33
C SER A 321 -3.41 13.04 0.90
N GLU A 322 -3.49 14.25 0.32
CA GLU A 322 -2.83 15.46 0.83
C GLU A 322 -3.19 15.78 2.29
N GLU A 323 -4.35 15.32 2.75
CA GLU A 323 -4.77 15.44 4.15
C GLU A 323 -4.94 14.04 4.74
N THR A 324 -4.20 13.78 5.82
CA THR A 324 -4.17 12.51 6.54
C THR A 324 -4.60 12.78 7.97
N VAL A 325 -5.85 12.43 8.30
CA VAL A 325 -6.47 12.71 9.61
C VAL A 325 -5.63 12.15 10.78
N ALA A 326 -4.91 11.05 10.56
CA ALA A 326 -3.99 10.49 11.55
C ALA A 326 -2.92 11.50 12.01
N CYS A 327 -2.45 12.43 11.17
CA CYS A 327 -1.50 13.47 11.56
C CYS A 327 -2.08 14.34 12.69
N ASP A 328 -3.28 14.88 12.50
CA ASP A 328 -3.93 15.73 13.50
C ASP A 328 -4.25 14.92 14.78
N MET A 329 -4.69 13.66 14.63
CA MET A 329 -4.98 12.76 15.76
C MET A 329 -3.73 12.42 16.60
N MET A 330 -2.56 12.36 15.96
CA MET A 330 -1.28 12.14 16.63
C MET A 330 -0.77 13.42 17.31
N GLU A 331 -0.94 14.58 16.67
CA GLU A 331 -0.61 15.88 17.29
C GLU A 331 -1.45 16.13 18.55
N GLU A 332 -2.75 15.78 18.55
CA GLU A 332 -3.64 15.83 19.71
C GLU A 332 -3.17 14.95 20.87
N ARG A 333 -2.39 13.90 20.58
CA ARG A 333 -1.77 13.00 21.57
C ARG A 333 -0.42 13.50 22.07
N GLY A 334 0.02 14.68 21.62
CA GLY A 334 1.32 15.27 21.95
C GLY A 334 2.47 14.69 21.14
N VAL A 335 2.20 13.90 20.09
CA VAL A 335 3.24 13.35 19.22
C VAL A 335 3.70 14.41 18.24
N VAL A 336 5.02 14.54 18.08
CA VAL A 336 5.60 15.43 17.07
C VAL A 336 5.39 14.81 15.69
N VAL A 337 4.62 15.51 14.86
CA VAL A 337 4.38 15.14 13.46
C VAL A 337 5.17 16.04 12.53
N GLU A 338 6.19 15.48 11.87
CA GLU A 338 6.96 16.20 10.86
C GLU A 338 6.40 15.90 9.47
N ARG A 339 5.88 16.93 8.81
CA ARG A 339 5.46 16.86 7.40
C ARG A 339 6.68 17.06 6.51
N LEU A 340 7.01 16.02 5.73
CA LEU A 340 8.24 15.93 4.95
C LEU A 340 8.16 16.67 3.61
N ILE A 341 6.96 16.80 3.04
CA ILE A 341 6.74 17.61 1.85
C ILE A 341 6.67 19.08 2.27
N GLU A 342 7.23 19.96 1.45
CA GLU A 342 7.20 21.40 1.70
C GLU A 342 5.75 21.94 1.62
N GLN A 343 5.35 22.73 2.62
CA GLN A 343 3.95 23.15 2.83
C GLN A 343 3.61 24.53 2.23
N SER A 344 4.50 25.12 1.42
CA SER A 344 4.30 26.48 0.89
C SER A 344 3.10 26.60 -0.07
N LEU A 345 2.72 25.49 -0.71
CA LEU A 345 1.59 25.40 -1.63
C LEU A 345 0.32 24.83 -0.97
N GLY A 346 0.31 24.75 0.36
CA GLY A 346 -0.78 24.23 1.16
C GLY A 346 -0.41 22.95 1.91
N LYS A 347 -1.39 22.43 2.66
CA LYS A 347 -1.27 21.21 3.46
C LYS A 347 -1.05 20.00 2.53
N ASP A 348 0.06 19.29 2.74
CA ASP A 348 0.41 18.04 2.06
C ASP A 348 1.09 17.06 3.04
N GLU A 349 0.30 16.11 3.51
CA GLU A 349 0.68 15.14 4.55
C GLU A 349 0.95 13.74 4.00
N ARG A 350 1.02 13.61 2.67
CA ARG A 350 1.24 12.31 2.02
C ARG A 350 2.55 11.66 2.42
N GLN A 351 3.51 12.44 2.92
CA GLN A 351 4.69 11.90 3.60
C GLN A 351 4.92 12.63 4.91
N SER A 352 4.88 11.87 6.00
CA SER A 352 5.05 12.39 7.35
C SER A 352 5.80 11.43 8.25
N LEU A 353 6.38 11.97 9.32
CA LEU A 353 6.99 11.21 10.40
C LEU A 353 6.20 11.45 11.67
N PHE A 354 5.91 10.39 12.42
CA PHE A 354 5.53 10.47 13.82
C PHE A 354 6.76 10.12 14.65
N LEU A 355 7.20 11.05 15.49
CA LEU A 355 8.48 10.93 16.19
C LEU A 355 8.28 10.53 17.64
N SER A 356 9.17 9.66 18.14
CA SER A 356 9.25 9.41 19.58
C SER A 356 9.73 10.65 20.33
N GLU A 357 9.37 10.77 21.61
CA GLU A 357 9.89 11.84 22.48
C GLU A 357 11.42 11.81 22.59
N SER A 358 12.02 10.63 22.43
CA SER A 358 13.47 10.42 22.41
C SER A 358 14.13 10.71 21.06
N ALA A 359 13.36 10.99 20.01
CA ALA A 359 13.92 11.30 18.71
C ALA A 359 14.71 12.62 18.77
N ALA A 360 15.85 12.65 18.07
CA ALA A 360 16.61 13.88 17.94
C ALA A 360 15.75 14.98 17.30
N VAL A 361 15.92 16.22 17.78
CA VAL A 361 15.25 17.38 17.18
C VAL A 361 15.74 17.52 15.74
N LEU A 362 14.81 17.40 14.79
CA LEU A 362 15.14 17.48 13.38
C LEU A 362 15.60 18.91 13.02
N PRO A 363 16.68 19.08 12.23
CA PRO A 363 17.24 20.40 11.90
C PRO A 363 16.22 21.36 11.26
N ARG A 364 16.48 22.67 11.35
CA ARG A 364 15.71 23.72 10.64
C ARG A 364 16.71 24.62 9.89
N PRO A 365 16.33 25.20 8.72
CA PRO A 365 15.06 25.05 8.02
C PRO A 365 14.87 23.67 7.37
N ARG A 366 13.65 23.37 6.92
CA ARG A 366 13.38 22.17 6.11
C ARG A 366 13.96 22.37 4.70
N PRO A 367 14.39 21.30 4.01
CA PRO A 367 14.64 21.37 2.57
C PRO A 367 13.44 21.97 1.84
N SER A 368 13.72 22.89 0.93
CA SER A 368 12.74 23.44 0.00
C SER A 368 12.33 22.41 -1.03
N ARG A 369 11.18 22.64 -1.66
CA ARG A 369 10.72 21.81 -2.78
C ARG A 369 11.73 21.78 -3.93
N GLU A 370 12.36 22.91 -4.24
CA GLU A 370 13.38 22.98 -5.30
C GLU A 370 14.62 22.15 -4.97
N GLU A 371 15.04 22.13 -3.69
CA GLU A 371 16.14 21.27 -3.25
C GLU A 371 15.78 19.80 -3.36
N ASP A 372 14.57 19.42 -2.98
CA ASP A 372 14.08 18.04 -3.14
C ASP A 372 13.95 17.65 -4.63
N GLU A 373 13.48 18.55 -5.49
CA GLU A 373 13.39 18.32 -6.93
C GLU A 373 14.76 18.13 -7.61
N ARG A 374 15.84 18.70 -7.05
CA ARG A 374 17.20 18.50 -7.56
C ARG A 374 17.87 17.24 -7.05
N GLU A 375 17.61 16.87 -5.80
CA GLU A 375 18.42 15.90 -5.07
C GLU A 375 17.75 14.52 -4.90
N LEU A 376 16.41 14.46 -4.89
CA LEU A 376 15.71 13.19 -4.70
C LEU A 376 15.86 12.30 -5.92
N THR A 377 16.00 11.00 -5.68
CA THR A 377 16.01 9.99 -6.74
C THR A 377 14.65 9.96 -7.44
N PHE A 378 13.56 10.01 -6.67
CA PHE A 378 12.20 10.08 -7.19
C PHE A 378 11.54 11.38 -6.73
N THR A 379 11.52 12.38 -7.60
CA THR A 379 11.09 13.75 -7.25
C THR A 379 9.56 13.92 -7.24
N ASN A 380 8.88 13.24 -8.16
CA ASN A 380 7.45 13.39 -8.45
C ASN A 380 6.55 12.44 -7.63
N VAL A 381 6.86 12.26 -6.35
CA VAL A 381 6.15 11.35 -5.45
C VAL A 381 5.88 12.01 -4.09
N PRO A 382 4.72 11.75 -3.46
CA PRO A 382 3.67 10.77 -3.82
C PRO A 382 2.81 11.10 -5.04
N PHE A 383 2.36 10.06 -5.77
CA PHE A 383 1.48 10.19 -6.92
C PHE A 383 0.02 10.35 -6.48
N GLU A 384 -0.60 11.46 -6.90
CA GLU A 384 -2.04 11.67 -6.74
C GLU A 384 -2.79 11.25 -8.02
N GLU A 385 -3.69 10.28 -7.89
CA GLU A 385 -4.67 9.98 -8.93
C GLU A 385 -5.69 11.15 -9.00
N HIS A 386 -5.35 12.18 -9.78
CA HIS A 386 -6.15 13.34 -10.22
C HIS A 386 -7.34 13.73 -9.34
N LYS A 387 -7.11 14.68 -8.42
CA LYS A 387 -8.09 15.73 -8.15
C LYS A 387 -7.80 16.93 -9.05
N ILE A 388 -8.86 17.67 -9.38
CA ILE A 388 -8.79 18.92 -10.16
C ILE A 388 -7.80 19.86 -9.45
N LYS A 389 -6.84 20.41 -10.20
CA LYS A 389 -5.79 21.33 -9.71
C LYS A 389 -6.36 22.32 -8.69
N ARG A 390 -5.74 22.40 -7.50
CA ARG A 390 -5.93 23.53 -6.59
C ARG A 390 -5.50 24.80 -7.34
N GLY A 391 -6.48 25.60 -7.76
CA GLY A 391 -6.22 26.86 -8.46
C GLY A 391 -7.34 27.21 -9.45
N GLY A 392 -8.36 27.91 -8.96
CA GLY A 392 -9.36 28.52 -9.81
C GLY A 392 -10.67 28.77 -9.09
N ALA A 393 -10.73 29.86 -8.33
CA ALA A 393 -11.99 30.60 -8.26
C ALA A 393 -12.51 30.82 -9.70
N ALA A 394 -13.83 30.82 -9.83
CA ALA A 394 -14.58 31.00 -11.06
C ALA A 394 -13.88 31.85 -12.14
N GLY A 395 -13.85 31.35 -13.37
CA GLY A 395 -13.59 32.18 -14.54
C GLY A 395 -12.52 31.64 -15.48
N ALA A 396 -12.94 31.47 -16.73
CA ALA A 396 -12.15 31.43 -17.95
C ALA A 396 -10.66 31.82 -17.84
N GLY A 397 -9.78 30.93 -18.30
CA GLY A 397 -8.39 31.26 -18.58
C GLY A 397 -7.49 30.06 -18.43
N GLY A 398 -7.08 29.46 -19.55
CA GLY A 398 -6.10 28.38 -19.56
C GLY A 398 -4.80 28.84 -18.91
N SER A 399 -4.49 28.27 -17.74
CA SER A 399 -3.17 28.39 -17.13
C SER A 399 -2.31 27.23 -17.61
N GLN A 400 -1.42 27.56 -18.56
CA GLN A 400 -0.28 26.75 -18.94
C GLN A 400 0.66 26.62 -17.76
N THR A 401 0.69 25.45 -17.12
CA THR A 401 1.89 25.01 -16.42
C THR A 401 2.64 24.12 -17.39
N LYS A 402 3.71 24.69 -17.99
CA LYS A 402 4.68 23.96 -18.81
C LYS A 402 5.32 22.88 -17.96
N TRP A 403 5.02 21.62 -18.27
CA TRP A 403 5.92 20.52 -17.96
C TRP A 403 7.05 20.63 -18.99
N TYR A 404 8.25 20.96 -18.54
CA TYR A 404 9.38 21.21 -19.44
C TYR A 404 9.82 19.91 -20.13
N SER A 405 10.22 20.12 -21.38
CA SER A 405 10.74 19.24 -22.43
C SER A 405 11.71 18.15 -22.00
#